data_AF-A0A3L7UZW1-F1
#
_entry.id   AF-A0A3L7UZW1-F1
#
_cell.length_a   1.000
_cell.length_b   1.000
_cell.length_c   1.000
_cell.angle_alpha   90.00
_cell.angle_beta   90.00
_cell.angle_gamma   90.00
#
_symmetry.space_group_name_H-M   'P 1'
#
loop_
_entity.id
_entity.type
_entity.pdbx_description
1 polymer ?
#
loop_
_entity_poly.entity_id
_entity_poly.type
_entity_poly.pdbx_seq_one_letter_code
_entity_poly.pdbx_strand_id
1 'polypeptide(L)'
;MTNVVKRSVLIVWLLLAVSTNAAETTARPNVLFLFADDMRADSIAALGNPTVKTPNLDALVKRGFAMRNAYCLGGNSAAVCAPSRNMLLSGKAFFRWKDFSPPNNPKQKGTIAPGDGPNFPRSMQSAGYFTYHHGKKGNTAPLIQAKFDVNKYLANDEVERRSGEPGQVIV
;
A
#
# COMPACT_ATOMS: atom_id res chain seq x y z
N MET A 1 -37.66 54.35 -14.48
CA MET A 1 -36.99 53.73 -13.30
C MET A 1 -36.89 52.19 -13.37
N THR A 2 -37.27 51.53 -14.47
CA THR A 2 -37.34 50.05 -14.57
C THR A 2 -36.06 49.37 -15.10
N ASN A 3 -35.24 50.09 -15.88
CA ASN A 3 -34.01 49.53 -16.47
C ASN A 3 -32.83 49.46 -15.50
N VAL A 4 -32.80 50.30 -14.45
CA VAL A 4 -31.74 50.29 -13.44
C VAL A 4 -31.88 49.05 -12.55
N VAL A 5 -33.10 48.74 -12.09
CA VAL A 5 -33.39 47.56 -11.26
C VAL A 5 -33.07 46.25 -12.01
N LYS A 6 -33.40 46.16 -13.31
CA LYS A 6 -33.07 44.99 -14.14
C LYS A 6 -31.56 44.79 -14.30
N ARG A 7 -30.78 45.88 -14.45
CA ARG A 7 -29.31 45.83 -14.53
C ARG A 7 -28.67 45.44 -13.20
N SER A 8 -29.19 45.95 -12.08
CA SER A 8 -28.72 45.61 -10.74
C SER A 8 -28.95 44.14 -10.38
N VAL A 9 -30.11 43.57 -10.75
CA VAL A 9 -30.41 42.14 -10.54
C VAL A 9 -29.48 41.26 -11.40
N LEU A 10 -29.21 41.65 -12.65
CA LEU A 10 -28.31 40.90 -13.53
C LEU A 10 -26.86 40.87 -13.00
N ILE A 11 -26.37 41.97 -12.42
CA ILE A 11 -25.03 42.05 -11.82
C ILE A 11 -24.93 41.18 -10.56
N VAL A 12 -25.98 41.12 -9.73
CA VAL A 12 -26.02 40.25 -8.55
C VAL A 12 -26.04 38.77 -8.94
N TRP A 13 -26.76 38.39 -9.99
CA TRP A 13 -26.72 37.03 -10.54
C TRP A 13 -25.37 36.67 -11.16
N LEU A 14 -24.70 37.62 -11.83
CA LEU A 14 -23.35 37.41 -12.36
C LEU A 14 -22.31 37.23 -11.26
N LEU A 15 -22.43 37.98 -10.16
CA LEU A 15 -21.54 37.87 -8.99
C LEU A 15 -21.77 36.59 -8.18
N LEU A 16 -23.01 36.08 -8.11
CA LEU A 16 -23.33 34.79 -7.49
C LEU A 16 -22.87 33.60 -8.33
N ALA A 17 -22.77 33.74 -9.66
CA ALA A 17 -22.23 32.71 -10.56
C ALA A 17 -20.69 32.61 -10.51
N VAL A 18 -20.00 33.64 -9.99
CA VAL A 18 -18.53 33.69 -9.84
C VAL A 18 -18.06 33.13 -8.49
N SER A 19 -18.97 32.60 -7.67
CA SER A 19 -18.61 31.64 -6.62
C SER A 19 -18.32 30.27 -7.24
N THR A 20 -17.40 30.23 -8.20
CA THR A 20 -16.77 28.99 -8.61
C THR A 20 -16.09 28.43 -7.39
N ASN A 21 -16.56 27.28 -6.90
CA ASN A 21 -15.75 26.38 -6.10
C ASN A 21 -14.41 26.26 -6.84
N ALA A 22 -13.40 27.00 -6.38
CA ALA A 22 -12.03 26.59 -6.54
C ALA A 22 -11.99 25.28 -5.77
N ALA A 23 -12.32 24.19 -6.45
CA ALA A 23 -11.97 22.87 -6.00
C ALA A 23 -10.47 22.98 -5.78
N GLU A 24 -10.05 23.05 -4.52
CA GLU A 24 -8.68 22.76 -4.16
C GLU A 24 -8.42 21.43 -4.84
N THR A 25 -7.66 21.46 -5.93
CA THR A 25 -7.03 20.28 -6.48
C THR A 25 -6.09 19.83 -5.38
N THR A 26 -6.65 19.10 -4.43
CA THR A 26 -5.92 18.44 -3.36
C THR A 26 -4.94 17.57 -4.10
N ALA A 27 -3.68 18.02 -4.13
CA ALA A 27 -2.63 17.36 -4.87
C ALA A 27 -2.63 15.90 -4.41
N ARG A 28 -2.78 14.98 -5.37
CA ARG A 28 -2.86 13.56 -5.07
C ARG A 28 -1.61 13.18 -4.26
N PRO A 29 -1.76 12.64 -3.04
CA PRO A 29 -0.62 12.43 -2.15
C PRO A 29 0.23 11.27 -2.64
N ASN A 30 1.55 11.38 -2.56
CA ASN A 30 2.42 10.23 -2.75
C ASN A 30 2.20 9.21 -1.62
N VAL A 31 2.07 7.94 -1.96
CA VAL A 31 1.86 6.85 -1.00
C VAL A 31 3.13 5.99 -0.92
N LEU A 32 3.78 5.99 0.24
CA LEU A 32 4.91 5.11 0.55
C LEU A 32 4.43 3.99 1.49
N PHE A 33 4.50 2.74 1.04
CA PHE A 33 4.14 1.57 1.83
C PHE A 33 5.41 0.81 2.27
N LEU A 34 5.77 0.94 3.54
CA LEU A 34 6.89 0.22 4.15
C LEU A 34 6.38 -1.09 4.76
N PHE A 35 6.93 -2.22 4.33
CA PHE A 35 6.50 -3.55 4.78
C PHE A 35 7.68 -4.38 5.27
N ALA A 36 7.82 -4.48 6.59
CA ALA A 36 8.88 -5.27 7.24
C ALA A 36 8.52 -6.77 7.29
N ASP A 37 9.52 -7.63 7.12
CA ASP A 37 9.39 -9.09 7.26
C ASP A 37 9.60 -9.48 8.73
N ASP A 38 8.78 -10.37 9.26
CA ASP A 38 8.86 -10.91 10.64
C ASP A 38 8.92 -9.86 11.77
N MET A 39 8.37 -8.67 11.54
CA MET A 39 8.27 -7.63 12.57
C MET A 39 7.16 -7.95 13.58
N ARG A 40 7.51 -8.05 14.86
CA ARG A 40 6.53 -8.27 15.93
C ARG A 40 5.79 -6.97 16.28
N ALA A 41 4.59 -7.11 16.82
CA ALA A 41 3.76 -5.99 17.28
C ALA A 41 4.44 -5.14 18.37
N ASP A 42 5.36 -5.74 19.14
CA ASP A 42 6.13 -5.11 20.20
C ASP A 42 7.52 -4.65 19.76
N SER A 43 7.81 -4.55 18.45
CA SER A 43 9.16 -4.16 17.97
C SER A 43 9.36 -2.65 17.79
N ILE A 44 8.44 -1.80 18.25
CA ILE A 44 8.55 -0.32 18.17
C ILE A 44 8.61 0.27 19.58
N ALA A 45 9.62 1.08 19.86
CA ALA A 45 9.85 1.66 21.18
C ALA A 45 8.69 2.57 21.60
N ALA A 46 8.23 3.46 20.71
CA ALA A 46 7.08 4.32 20.93
C ALA A 46 5.76 3.56 21.20
N LEU A 47 5.69 2.26 20.91
CA LEU A 47 4.52 1.43 21.22
C LEU A 47 4.65 0.66 22.53
N GLY A 48 5.73 0.87 23.29
CA GLY A 48 5.88 0.35 24.66
C GLY A 48 7.02 -0.65 24.85
N ASN A 49 7.92 -0.81 23.88
CA ASN A 49 9.11 -1.64 24.06
C ASN A 49 10.27 -0.83 24.64
N PRO A 50 10.76 -1.13 25.85
CA PRO A 50 11.81 -0.35 26.50
C PRO A 50 13.24 -0.66 26.02
N THR A 51 13.42 -1.70 25.20
CA THR A 51 14.74 -2.24 24.82
C THR A 51 15.14 -1.88 23.40
N VAL A 52 14.21 -1.92 22.45
CA VAL A 52 14.48 -1.64 21.04
C VAL A 52 14.69 -0.15 20.80
N LYS A 53 15.59 0.20 19.87
CA LYS A 53 15.83 1.58 19.45
C LYS A 53 15.29 1.79 18.05
N THR A 54 14.20 2.55 17.91
CA THR A 54 13.51 2.73 16.62
C THR A 54 13.24 4.20 16.29
N PRO A 55 14.23 5.11 16.35
CA PRO A 55 13.99 6.56 16.33
C PRO A 55 13.17 7.03 15.11
N ASN A 56 13.40 6.45 13.93
CA ASN A 56 12.65 6.78 12.71
C ASN A 56 11.19 6.31 12.76
N LEU A 57 10.93 5.11 13.30
CA LEU A 57 9.55 4.62 13.46
C LEU A 57 8.84 5.34 14.61
N ASP A 58 9.57 5.69 15.68
CA ASP A 58 9.03 6.45 16.80
C ASP A 58 8.57 7.84 16.34
N ALA A 59 9.34 8.48 15.45
CA ALA A 59 8.95 9.73 14.81
C ALA A 59 7.68 9.57 13.96
N LEU A 60 7.55 8.49 13.19
CA LEU A 60 6.34 8.17 12.43
C LEU A 60 5.12 7.96 13.33
N VAL A 61 5.27 7.25 14.45
CA VAL A 61 4.19 7.04 15.42
C VAL A 61 3.74 8.38 16.02
N LYS A 62 4.67 9.26 16.42
CA LYS A 62 4.35 10.55 17.05
C LYS A 62 3.62 11.53 16.12
N ARG A 63 3.91 11.49 14.81
CA ARG A 63 3.30 12.38 13.80
C ARG A 63 2.06 11.79 13.11
N GLY A 64 1.68 10.56 13.47
CA GLY A 64 0.72 9.77 12.71
C GLY A 64 -0.26 9.02 13.60
N PHE A 65 -0.84 7.96 13.04
CA PHE A 65 -1.78 7.10 13.73
C PHE A 65 -1.24 5.67 13.79
N ALA A 66 -1.32 5.04 14.97
CA ALA A 66 -0.84 3.69 15.20
C ALA A 66 -1.99 2.72 15.49
N MET A 67 -2.13 1.69 14.64
CA MET A 67 -3.08 0.59 14.87
C MET A 67 -2.43 -0.47 15.77
N ARG A 68 -2.75 -0.43 17.07
CA ARG A 68 -2.18 -1.36 18.07
C ARG A 68 -2.75 -2.78 17.97
N ASN A 69 -3.92 -2.92 17.34
CA ASN A 69 -4.64 -4.18 17.16
C ASN A 69 -4.73 -4.56 15.67
N ALA A 70 -3.59 -4.49 14.96
CA ALA A 70 -3.47 -4.91 13.56
C ALA A 70 -2.97 -6.36 13.50
N TYR A 71 -3.82 -7.27 13.01
CA TYR A 71 -3.53 -8.71 13.03
C TYR A 71 -3.19 -9.25 11.64
N CYS A 72 -2.21 -10.16 11.59
CA CYS A 72 -2.05 -11.07 10.46
C CYS A 72 -2.99 -12.26 10.67
N LEU A 73 -3.80 -12.59 9.67
CA LEU A 73 -4.75 -13.71 9.73
C LEU A 73 -4.04 -15.08 9.90
N GLY A 74 -2.72 -15.14 9.67
CA GLY A 74 -1.96 -16.39 9.69
C GLY A 74 -1.85 -16.99 8.30
N GLY A 75 -1.77 -18.32 8.23
CA GLY A 75 -1.48 -19.00 6.98
C GLY A 75 -1.98 -20.44 6.90
N ASN A 76 -2.07 -20.93 5.67
CA ASN A 76 -2.25 -22.34 5.33
C ASN A 76 -0.90 -23.08 5.18
N SER A 77 0.20 -22.45 5.57
CA SER A 77 1.55 -23.01 5.57
C SER A 77 2.34 -22.48 6.76
N ALA A 78 3.40 -23.20 7.14
CA ALA A 78 4.28 -22.77 8.23
C ALA A 78 4.98 -21.42 7.92
N ALA A 79 5.24 -21.14 6.64
CA ALA A 79 5.80 -19.88 6.19
C ALA A 79 4.69 -18.82 6.03
N VAL A 80 4.16 -18.30 7.14
CA VAL A 80 3.05 -17.33 7.21
C VAL A 80 3.30 -16.04 6.41
N CYS A 81 4.55 -15.69 6.14
CA CYS A 81 4.92 -14.56 5.29
C CYS A 81 4.29 -14.66 3.88
N ALA A 82 4.20 -15.87 3.31
CA ALA A 82 3.59 -16.09 2.00
C ALA A 82 2.09 -15.73 1.97
N PRO A 83 1.21 -16.35 2.77
CA PRO A 83 -0.21 -15.98 2.79
C PRO A 83 -0.41 -14.51 3.21
N SER A 84 0.37 -13.98 4.16
CA SER A 84 0.30 -12.55 4.55
C SER A 84 0.50 -11.61 3.36
N ARG A 85 1.59 -11.79 2.60
CA ARG A 85 1.91 -10.98 1.42
C ARG A 85 0.87 -11.15 0.31
N ASN A 86 0.37 -12.37 0.11
CA ASN A 86 -0.69 -12.63 -0.85
C ASN A 86 -2.01 -11.92 -0.48
N MET A 87 -2.37 -11.91 0.81
CA MET A 87 -3.59 -11.25 1.28
C MET A 87 -3.47 -9.74 1.16
N LEU A 88 -2.32 -9.18 1.55
CA LEU A 88 -2.01 -7.77 1.39
C LEU A 88 -2.15 -7.32 -0.08
N LEU A 89 -1.52 -8.04 -1.01
CA LEU A 89 -1.47 -7.66 -2.42
C LEU A 89 -2.81 -7.84 -3.15
N SER A 90 -3.61 -8.82 -2.75
CA SER A 90 -4.90 -9.11 -3.39
C SER A 90 -6.11 -8.49 -2.70
N GLY A 91 -5.97 -8.05 -1.45
CA GLY A 91 -7.10 -7.61 -0.62
C GLY A 91 -8.10 -8.72 -0.27
N LYS A 92 -7.73 -10.00 -0.45
CA LYS A 92 -8.59 -11.16 -0.19
C LYS A 92 -7.95 -12.05 0.88
N ALA A 93 -8.76 -12.76 1.66
CA ALA A 93 -8.25 -13.75 2.60
C ALA A 93 -7.82 -15.04 1.88
N PHE A 94 -6.79 -15.73 2.38
CA PHE A 94 -6.19 -16.89 1.69
C PHE A 94 -7.15 -18.05 1.45
N PHE A 95 -8.17 -18.22 2.31
CA PHE A 95 -9.19 -19.27 2.13
C PHE A 95 -10.11 -19.02 0.93
N ARG A 96 -10.06 -17.85 0.29
CA ARG A 96 -10.82 -17.51 -0.92
C ARG A 96 -10.13 -17.90 -2.23
N TRP A 97 -8.92 -18.48 -2.18
CA TRP A 97 -8.15 -18.85 -3.38
C TRP A 97 -8.07 -20.36 -3.62
N LYS A 98 -8.77 -21.19 -2.83
CA LYS A 98 -8.60 -22.66 -2.82
C LYS A 98 -8.72 -23.32 -4.19
N ASP A 99 -9.49 -22.74 -5.10
CA ASP A 99 -9.70 -23.27 -6.44
C ASP A 99 -8.73 -22.73 -7.50
N PHE A 100 -7.98 -21.68 -7.17
CA PHE A 100 -6.98 -21.11 -8.07
C PHE A 100 -5.71 -21.97 -8.11
N SER A 101 -5.24 -22.24 -9.33
CA SER A 101 -4.00 -22.96 -9.60
C SER A 101 -3.12 -22.10 -10.51
N PRO A 102 -1.91 -21.67 -10.09
CA PRO A 102 -1.09 -20.80 -10.92
C PRO A 102 -0.61 -21.55 -12.19
N PRO A 103 -0.57 -20.88 -13.35
CA PRO A 103 -0.32 -21.53 -14.65
C PRO A 103 0.98 -22.35 -14.69
N ASN A 104 2.01 -21.88 -13.98
CA ASN A 104 3.35 -22.45 -14.03
C ASN A 104 3.65 -23.40 -12.87
N ASN A 105 2.72 -23.62 -11.93
CA ASN A 105 2.93 -24.55 -10.83
C ASN A 105 1.61 -25.07 -10.23
N PRO A 106 0.97 -26.07 -10.85
CA PRO A 106 -0.31 -26.60 -10.37
C PRO A 106 -0.27 -27.20 -8.95
N LYS A 107 0.93 -27.55 -8.46
CA LYS A 107 1.14 -28.05 -7.09
C LYS A 107 0.95 -26.96 -6.02
N GLN A 108 0.86 -25.69 -6.42
CA GLN A 108 0.61 -24.53 -5.57
C GLN A 108 -0.85 -24.09 -5.57
N LYS A 109 -1.78 -25.01 -5.88
CA LYS A 109 -3.22 -24.74 -5.84
C LYS A 109 -3.62 -24.18 -4.47
N GLY A 110 -4.27 -23.02 -4.45
CA GLY A 110 -4.74 -22.36 -3.23
C GLY A 110 -3.67 -21.76 -2.33
N THR A 111 -2.40 -21.70 -2.76
CA THR A 111 -1.31 -21.11 -1.95
C THR A 111 -0.87 -19.72 -2.42
N ILE A 112 -1.22 -19.35 -3.65
CA ILE A 112 -0.92 -18.06 -4.26
C ILE A 112 -2.21 -17.36 -4.62
N ALA A 113 -2.28 -16.05 -4.35
CA ALA A 113 -3.39 -15.21 -4.76
C ALA A 113 -3.47 -15.13 -6.29
N PRO A 114 -4.68 -15.25 -6.85
CA PRO A 114 -4.83 -15.14 -8.28
C PRO A 114 -4.51 -13.70 -8.73
N GLY A 115 -3.98 -13.58 -9.94
CA GLY A 115 -3.67 -12.28 -10.55
C GLY A 115 -4.86 -11.64 -11.27
N ASP A 116 -6.03 -12.30 -11.28
CA ASP A 116 -7.26 -11.77 -11.87
C ASP A 116 -8.10 -11.02 -10.82
N GLY A 117 -8.69 -9.91 -11.25
CA GLY A 117 -9.48 -9.03 -10.38
C GLY A 117 -8.69 -7.92 -9.65
N PRO A 118 -9.37 -7.18 -8.77
CA PRO A 118 -8.78 -6.06 -8.03
C PRO A 118 -7.59 -6.51 -7.19
N ASN A 119 -6.51 -5.74 -7.26
CA ASN A 119 -5.27 -5.97 -6.52
C ASN A 119 -4.56 -4.65 -6.31
N PHE A 120 -3.64 -4.60 -5.34
CA PHE A 120 -3.03 -3.36 -4.88
C PHE A 120 -2.45 -2.48 -6.01
N PRO A 121 -1.54 -2.97 -6.89
CA PRO A 121 -0.98 -2.12 -7.95
C PRO A 121 -2.06 -1.66 -8.93
N ARG A 122 -2.99 -2.54 -9.35
CA ARG A 122 -4.04 -2.18 -10.31
C ARG A 122 -5.03 -1.16 -9.76
N SER A 123 -5.36 -1.25 -8.48
CA SER A 123 -6.22 -0.27 -7.80
C SER A 123 -5.56 1.11 -7.77
N MET A 124 -4.25 1.17 -7.46
CA MET A 124 -3.48 2.42 -7.47
C MET A 124 -3.34 3.00 -8.88
N GLN A 125 -3.00 2.17 -9.87
CA GLN A 125 -2.94 2.56 -11.28
C GLN A 125 -4.28 3.11 -11.79
N SER A 126 -5.39 2.47 -11.43
CA SER A 126 -6.74 2.94 -11.80
C SER A 126 -7.09 4.29 -11.17
N ALA A 127 -6.49 4.63 -10.02
CA ALA A 127 -6.56 5.96 -9.42
C ALA A 127 -5.54 6.97 -10.00
N GLY A 128 -4.80 6.56 -11.03
CA GLY A 128 -3.84 7.39 -11.76
C GLY A 128 -2.48 7.53 -11.09
N TYR A 129 -2.08 6.59 -10.23
CA TYR A 129 -0.75 6.53 -9.65
C TYR A 129 0.21 5.72 -10.52
N PHE A 130 1.45 6.19 -10.61
CA PHE A 130 2.58 5.34 -10.97
C PHE A 130 2.95 4.46 -9.78
N THR A 131 3.20 3.18 -10.04
CA THR A 131 3.41 2.16 -9.00
C THR A 131 4.80 1.54 -9.09
N TYR A 132 5.50 1.57 -7.96
CA TYR A 132 6.85 1.04 -7.83
C TYR A 132 6.90 0.03 -6.67
N HIS A 133 7.48 -1.14 -6.94
CA HIS A 133 7.76 -2.16 -5.94
C HIS A 133 9.26 -2.52 -5.97
N HIS A 134 9.86 -2.60 -4.79
CA HIS A 134 11.18 -3.18 -4.58
C HIS A 134 11.19 -3.94 -3.25
N GLY A 135 11.58 -5.22 -3.26
CA GLY A 135 11.67 -5.98 -2.02
C GLY A 135 12.00 -7.46 -2.21
N LYS A 136 11.60 -8.27 -1.23
CA LYS A 136 11.88 -9.71 -1.16
C LYS A 136 11.36 -10.48 -2.37
N LYS A 137 12.18 -11.39 -2.89
CA LYS A 137 11.79 -12.40 -3.88
C LYS A 137 11.31 -13.67 -3.17
N GLY A 138 10.26 -14.29 -3.70
CA GLY A 138 9.69 -15.53 -3.13
C GLY A 138 8.75 -15.28 -1.94
N ASN A 139 7.98 -16.30 -1.55
CA ASN A 139 6.94 -16.24 -0.52
C ASN A 139 6.00 -15.04 -0.68
N THR A 140 5.49 -14.80 -1.89
CA THR A 140 4.71 -13.60 -2.23
C THR A 140 3.67 -13.93 -3.32
N ALA A 141 2.94 -12.93 -3.83
CA ALA A 141 2.03 -13.06 -4.97
C ALA A 141 2.71 -12.62 -6.28
N PRO A 142 3.50 -13.49 -6.95
CA PRO A 142 4.29 -13.09 -8.12
C PRO A 142 3.43 -12.57 -9.27
N LEU A 143 2.23 -13.15 -9.47
CA LEU A 143 1.29 -12.72 -10.49
C LEU A 143 0.77 -11.29 -10.27
N ILE A 144 0.72 -10.83 -9.02
CA ILE A 144 0.29 -9.48 -8.66
C ILE A 144 1.48 -8.52 -8.68
N GLN A 145 2.65 -8.92 -8.14
CA GLN A 145 3.86 -8.10 -8.18
C GLN A 145 4.30 -7.74 -9.61
N ALA A 146 4.10 -8.65 -10.56
CA ALA A 146 4.36 -8.39 -11.98
C ALA A 146 3.48 -7.27 -12.59
N LYS A 147 2.47 -6.75 -11.86
CA LYS A 147 1.57 -5.71 -12.34
C LYS A 147 1.97 -4.30 -11.91
N PHE A 148 2.95 -4.13 -11.02
CA PHE A 148 3.52 -2.81 -10.74
C PHE A 148 4.20 -2.27 -12.01
N ASP A 149 4.18 -0.94 -12.21
CA ASP A 149 4.85 -0.31 -13.36
C ASP A 149 6.36 -0.55 -13.32
N VAL A 150 6.93 -0.55 -12.10
CA VAL A 150 8.28 -1.02 -11.84
C VAL A 150 8.24 -2.08 -10.75
N ASN A 151 8.80 -3.25 -11.06
CA ASN A 151 8.94 -4.35 -10.11
C ASN A 151 10.42 -4.77 -10.03
N LYS A 152 11.06 -4.48 -8.91
CA LYS A 152 12.42 -4.91 -8.59
C LYS A 152 12.40 -5.88 -7.41
N TYR A 153 13.43 -6.71 -7.35
CA TYR A 153 13.70 -7.55 -6.20
C TYR A 153 15.12 -7.30 -5.71
N LEU A 154 15.34 -7.56 -4.42
CA LEU A 154 16.69 -7.59 -3.84
C LEU A 154 17.58 -8.52 -4.67
N ALA A 155 18.77 -8.04 -5.02
CA ALA A 155 19.69 -8.78 -5.90
C ALA A 155 20.23 -10.02 -5.20
N ASN A 156 20.53 -9.91 -3.90
CA ASN A 156 20.94 -11.02 -3.06
C ASN A 156 20.28 -10.93 -1.67
N ASP A 157 19.07 -11.48 -1.61
CA ASP A 157 18.21 -11.48 -0.43
C ASP A 157 18.87 -12.15 0.80
N GLU A 158 19.72 -13.17 0.62
CA GLU A 158 20.43 -13.81 1.73
C GLU A 158 21.52 -12.92 2.31
N VAL A 159 22.33 -12.31 1.44
CA VAL A 159 23.42 -11.43 1.86
C VAL A 159 22.87 -10.17 2.53
N GLU A 160 21.86 -9.55 1.92
CA GLU A 160 21.26 -8.33 2.46
C GLU A 160 20.66 -8.56 3.85
N ARG A 161 19.96 -9.70 4.08
CA ARG A 161 19.42 -10.05 5.40
C ARG A 161 20.47 -10.31 6.47
N ARG A 162 21.63 -10.86 6.09
CA ARG A 162 22.66 -11.30 7.03
C ARG A 162 23.75 -10.27 7.26
N SER A 163 23.83 -9.25 6.41
CA SER A 163 24.88 -8.23 6.47
C SER A 163 24.90 -7.46 7.78
N GLY A 164 23.74 -7.24 8.42
CA GLY A 164 23.63 -6.31 9.56
C GLY A 164 23.79 -4.85 9.17
N GLU A 165 24.06 -4.57 7.89
CA GLU A 165 24.21 -3.23 7.34
C GLU A 165 22.84 -2.63 7.00
N PRO A 166 22.69 -1.30 7.05
CA PRO A 166 21.51 -0.63 6.50
C PRO A 166 21.26 -1.06 5.05
N GLY A 167 19.99 -1.26 4.69
CA GLY A 167 19.61 -1.56 3.30
C GLY A 167 20.08 -0.48 2.32
N GLN A 168 20.24 -0.86 1.05
CA GLN A 168 20.71 0.06 0.00
C GLN A 168 19.81 1.30 -0.13
N VAL A 169 20.42 2.44 -0.46
CA VAL A 169 19.66 3.65 -0.81
C VAL A 169 18.87 3.37 -2.08
N ILE A 170 17.54 3.47 -1.98
CA ILE A 170 16.65 3.39 -3.13
C ILE A 170 16.70 4.77 -3.81
N VAL A 171 17.52 4.89 -4.87
CA VAL A 171 17.54 6.01 -5.82
C VAL A 171 16.56 5.79 -6.97
#